data_AF-A0AAD5QV73-F1
#
_entry.id   AF-A0AAD5QV73-F1
#
_cell.length_a   1.000
_cell.length_b   1.000
_cell.length_c   1.000
_cell.angle_alpha   90.00
_cell.angle_beta   90.00
_cell.angle_gamma   90.00
#
_symmetry.space_group_name_H-M   'P 1'
#
loop_
_entity.id
_entity.type
_entity.pdbx_description
1 polymer ?
#
loop_
_entity_poly.entity_id
_entity_poly.type
_entity_poly.pdbx_seq_one_letter_code
_entity_poly.pdbx_strand_id
1 'polypeptide(L)' 'MASFTTTISNIHAENTAVSIMIATVGALGLVTNSAAVLAVRCNPALRSSFGLLCFSHCIANLSVLLIAVFWVAPTTLL' A
#
# COMPACT_ATOMS: atom_id res chain seq x y z
N MET A 1 15.14 -22.23 27.80
CA MET A 1 15.73 -20.90 27.54
C MET A 1 16.16 -20.73 26.07
N ALA A 2 16.81 -21.72 25.45
CA ALA A 2 17.14 -21.71 24.02
C ALA A 2 15.90 -21.59 23.10
N SER A 3 14.85 -22.39 23.32
CA SER A 3 13.63 -22.36 22.50
C SER A 3 12.91 -21.00 22.51
N PHE A 4 12.95 -20.28 23.64
CA PHE A 4 12.35 -18.94 23.77
C PHE A 4 13.10 -17.91 22.92
N THR A 5 14.43 -17.99 22.87
CA THR A 5 15.25 -17.07 22.08
C THR A 5 15.02 -17.27 20.57
N THR A 6 14.89 -18.53 20.13
CA THR A 6 14.63 -18.87 18.72
C THR A 6 13.26 -18.41 18.23
N THR A 7 12.24 -18.42 19.10
CA THR A 7 10.90 -17.89 18.77
C THR A 7 10.94 -16.37 18.59
N ILE A 8 11.60 -15.64 19.49
CA ILE A 8 11.72 -14.18 19.41
C ILE A 8 12.46 -13.75 18.12
N SER A 9 13.53 -14.45 17.74
CA SER A 9 14.25 -14.15 16.50
C SER A 9 13.43 -14.40 15.23
N ASN A 10 12.56 -15.42 15.23
CA ASN A 10 11.66 -15.69 14.10
C ASN A 10 10.62 -14.57 13.93
N ILE A 11 9.99 -14.16 15.04
CA ILE A 11 8.97 -13.09 15.02
C ILE A 11 9.56 -11.80 14.45
N HIS A 12 10.79 -11.44 14.86
CA HIS A 12 11.44 -10.24 14.34
C HIS A 12 11.75 -10.32 12.84
N ALA A 13 12.17 -11.50 12.36
CA ALA A 13 12.41 -11.72 10.93
C ALA A 13 11.11 -11.67 10.11
N GLU A 14 10.02 -12.26 10.62
CA GLU A 14 8.69 -12.24 10.00
C GLU A 14 8.15 -10.81 9.93
N ASN A 15 8.20 -10.05 11.03
CA ASN A 15 7.77 -8.66 11.09
C ASN A 15 8.55 -7.78 10.10
N THR A 16 9.86 -7.99 9.99
CA THR A 16 10.70 -7.30 9.01
C THR A 16 10.25 -7.62 7.58
N ALA A 17 10.01 -8.90 7.26
CA ALA A 17 9.54 -9.32 5.94
C ALA A 17 8.17 -8.70 5.60
N VAL A 18 7.22 -8.72 6.53
CA VAL A 18 5.89 -8.14 6.36
C VAL A 18 5.98 -6.63 6.16
N SER A 19 6.81 -5.92 6.93
CA SER A 19 7.03 -4.48 6.76
C SER A 19 7.53 -4.14 5.34
N ILE A 20 8.49 -4.90 4.82
CA ILE A 20 9.02 -4.72 3.46
C ILE A 20 7.93 -4.97 2.40
N MET A 21 7.11 -6.01 2.58
CA MET A 21 6.00 -6.29 1.65
C MET A 21 4.97 -5.16 1.65
N ILE A 22 4.59 -4.65 2.81
CA ILE A 22 3.64 -3.52 2.93
C ILE A 22 4.21 -2.27 2.28
N ALA A 23 5.49 -1.96 2.51
CA ALA A 23 6.13 -0.78 1.94
C ALA A 23 6.22 -0.86 0.40
N THR A 24 6.62 -2.00 -0.15
CA THR A 24 6.79 -2.19 -1.61
C THR A 24 5.46 -2.21 -2.34
N VAL A 25 4.47 -2.97 -1.85
CA VAL A 25 3.11 -3.00 -2.41
C VAL A 25 2.44 -1.63 -2.26
N GLY A 26 2.62 -0.99 -1.10
CA GLY A 26 2.12 0.35 -0.82
C GLY A 26 2.64 1.39 -1.81
N ALA A 27 3.96 1.41 -2.04
CA ALA A 27 4.58 2.32 -3.00
C ALA A 27 4.13 2.06 -4.45
N LEU A 28 4.08 0.80 -4.88
CA LEU A 28 3.63 0.45 -6.23
C LEU A 28 2.15 0.78 -6.44
N GLY A 29 1.32 0.54 -5.42
CA GLY A 29 -0.07 0.96 -5.38
C GLY A 29 -0.21 2.48 -5.51
N LEU A 30 0.58 3.27 -4.80
CA LEU A 30 0.53 4.74 -4.87
C LEU A 30 0.82 5.24 -6.28
N VAL A 31 1.85 4.69 -6.93
CA VAL A 31 2.23 5.09 -8.30
C VAL A 31 1.13 4.73 -9.30
N THR A 32 0.64 3.48 -9.27
CA THR A 32 -0.36 2.99 -10.22
C THR A 32 -1.72 3.68 -10.06
N ASN A 33 -2.17 3.93 -8.83
CA ASN A 33 -3.43 4.63 -8.58
C ASN A 33 -3.34 6.12 -8.92
N SER A 34 -2.18 6.75 -8.71
CA SER A 34 -1.94 8.12 -9.16
C SER A 34 -1.96 8.22 -10.69
N ALA A 35 -1.33 7.27 -11.38
CA ALA A 35 -1.35 7.19 -12.84
C ALA A 35 -2.76 6.98 -13.39
N ALA A 36 -3.58 6.13 -12.75
CA ALA A 36 -4.98 5.91 -13.12
C ALA A 36 -5.82 7.18 -12.94
N VAL A 37 -5.65 7.89 -11.81
CA VAL A 37 -6.28 9.19 -11.56
C VAL A 37 -5.91 10.21 -12.65
N LEU A 38 -4.63 10.31 -13.01
CA LEU A 38 -4.17 11.19 -14.08
C LEU A 38 -4.74 10.79 -15.45
N ALA A 39 -4.78 9.50 -15.77
CA ALA A 39 -5.32 9.00 -17.04
C ALA A 39 -6.82 9.38 -17.21
N VAL A 40 -7.62 9.22 -16.16
CA VAL A 40 -9.05 9.62 -16.18
C VAL A 40 -9.21 11.13 -16.28
N ARG A 41 -8.30 11.91 -15.68
CA ARG A 41 -8.35 13.38 -15.71
C ARG A 41 -7.92 13.97 -17.05
N CYS A 42 -6.91 13.39 -17.69
CA CYS A 42 -6.34 13.88 -18.94
C CYS A 42 -7.16 13.45 -20.16
N ASN A 43 -7.89 12.33 -20.08
CA ASN A 43 -8.58 11.80 -21.24
C ASN A 43 -10.11 11.99 -21.13
N PRO A 44 -10.71 12.98 -21.81
CA PRO A 44 -12.14 13.27 -21.71
C PRO A 44 -13.02 12.12 -22.23
N ALA A 45 -12.49 11.22 -23.07
CA ALA A 45 -13.17 10.00 -23.48
C ALA A 45 -13.46 9.04 -22.31
N LEU A 46 -12.69 9.12 -21.21
CA LEU A 46 -12.87 8.31 -20.02
C LEU A 46 -13.75 8.97 -18.94
N ARG A 47 -14.27 10.19 -19.15
CA ARG A 47 -15.23 10.84 -18.22
C ARG A 47 -16.65 10.27 -18.26
N SER A 48 -16.79 9.02 -18.67
CA SER A 48 -18.04 8.26 -18.52
C SER A 48 -18.29 7.94 -17.04
N SER A 49 -19.52 7.59 -16.66
CA SER A 49 -19.89 7.18 -15.30
C SER A 49 -18.99 6.07 -14.75
N PHE A 50 -18.51 5.18 -15.63
CA PHE A 50 -17.55 4.12 -15.29
C PHE A 50 -16.17 4.66 -14.89
N GLY A 51 -15.65 5.68 -15.58
CA GLY A 51 -14.35 6.28 -15.25
C GLY A 51 -14.39 7.09 -13.95
N LEU A 52 -15.53 7.71 -13.63
CA LEU A 52 -15.72 8.39 -12.34
C LEU A 52 -15.79 7.42 -11.15
N LEU A 53 -16.42 6.25 -11.34
CA LEU A 53 -16.39 5.16 -10.36
C LEU A 53 -14.95 4.69 -10.11
N CYS A 54 -14.18 4.48 -11.18
CA CYS A 54 -12.77 4.11 -11.10
C CYS A 54 -11.94 5.20 -10.38
N PHE A 55 -12.18 6.48 -10.67
CA PHE A 55 -11.51 7.60 -10.02
C PHE A 55 -11.73 7.63 -8.51
N SER A 56 -12.98 7.45 -8.04
CA SER A 56 -13.29 7.39 -6.61
C SER A 56 -12.57 6.22 -5.93
N HIS A 57 -12.56 5.05 -6.57
CA HIS A 57 -11.86 3.88 -6.06
C HIS A 57 -10.35 4.10 -5.97
N CYS A 58 -9.73 4.70 -6.99
CA CYS A 58 -8.30 5.03 -6.96
C CYS A 58 -7.97 6.04 -5.85
N ILE A 59 -8.80 7.03 -5.60
CA ILE A 59 -8.60 8.01 -4.51
C ILE A 59 -8.72 7.37 -3.13
N ALA A 60 -9.73 6.52 -2.93
CA ALA A 60 -9.86 5.75 -1.70
C ALA A 60 -8.63 4.86 -1.49
N ASN A 61 -8.17 4.21 -2.55
CA ASN A 61 -6.98 3.36 -2.51
C ASN A 61 -5.70 4.16 -2.23
N LEU A 62 -5.53 5.36 -2.79
CA LEU A 62 -4.42 6.25 -2.45
C LEU A 62 -4.38 6.56 -0.94
N SER A 63 -5.54 6.87 -0.36
CA SER A 63 -5.66 7.18 1.06
C SER A 63 -5.24 5.99 1.93
N VAL A 64 -5.72 4.78 1.59
CA VAL A 64 -5.39 3.57 2.36
C VAL A 64 -3.91 3.18 2.21
N LEU A 65 -3.33 3.35 1.03
CA LEU A 65 -1.94 3.04 0.75
C LEU A 65 -0.98 4.03 1.43
N LEU A 66 -1.36 5.31 1.56
CA LEU A 66 -0.61 6.28 2.37
C LEU A 66 -0.53 5.83 3.84
N ILE A 67 -1.65 5.38 4.41
CA ILE A 67 -1.67 4.86 5.79
C ILE A 67 -0.81 3.59 5.89
N ALA A 68 -0.92 2.68 4.92
CA ALA A 68 -0.12 1.46 4.89
C ALA A 68 1.39 1.74 4.87
N VAL A 69 1.83 2.68 4.03
CA VAL A 69 3.26 3.01 3.88
C VAL A 69 3.80 3.84 5.04
N PHE A 70 3.09 4.89 5.46
CA PHE A 70 3.61 5.83 6.47
C PHE A 70 3.30 5.44 7.91
N TRP A 71 2.33 4.56 8.15
CA TRP A 71 1.94 4.14 9.50
C TRP A 71 2.13 2.64 9.74
N VAL A 72 1.55 1.79 8.89
CA VAL A 72 1.56 0.33 9.14
C VAL A 72 2.95 -0.28 8.95
N ALA A 73 3.66 0.05 7.87
CA ALA A 73 5.00 -0.46 7.64
C ALA A 73 6.00 -0.12 8.77
N PRO A 74 6.13 1.14 9.25
CA PRO A 74 7.07 1.45 10.33
C PRO A 74 6.63 0.89 11.69
N THR A 75 5.32 0.83 11.98
CA THR A 75 4.83 0.21 13.23
C THR A 75 5.00 -1.30 13.25
N THR A 76 5.06 -1.96 12.09
CA THR A 76 5.37 -3.40 11.99
C THR A 76 6.87 -3.66 12.16
N LEU A 77 7.72 -2.69 11.84
CA LEU A 77 9.18 -2.80 11.96
C LEU A 77 9.66 -2.54 13.39
N LEU A 78 8.98 -1.65 14.12
CA LEU A 78 9.27 -1.24 15.49
C LEU A 78 8.88 -2.33 16.52
#